data_AF-A0A0Q5HDR3-F1
#
_entry.id   AF-A0A0Q5HDR3-F1
#
_cell.length_a   1.000
_cell.length_b   1.000
_cell.length_c   1.000
_cell.angle_alpha   90.00
_cell.angle_beta   90.00
_cell.angle_gamma   90.00
#
_symmetry.space_group_name_H-M   'P 1'
#
loop_
_entity.id
_entity.type
_entity.pdbx_description
1 polymer ?
#
loop_
_entity_poly.entity_id
_entity_poly.type
_entity_poly.pdbx_seq_one_letter_code
_entity_poly.pdbx_strand_id
1 'polypeptide(L)' 'MTKVMEFAAERDLLHRVHTDLAVARTTNDYDGIKEAVDDLEMIVQHTSFPLLRHRAQGLIARAFDPHDS' A
#
# COMPACT_ATOMS: atom_id res chain seq x y z
N MET A 1 24.01 0.49 -3.32
CA MET A 1 22.90 0.88 -2.42
C MET A 1 22.92 -0.09 -1.25
N THR A 2 22.76 0.35 0.00
CA THR A 2 22.71 -0.59 1.14
C THR A 2 21.28 -1.10 1.32
N LYS A 3 21.10 -2.30 1.86
CA LYS A 3 19.75 -2.85 2.19
C LYS A 3 18.89 -1.92 3.05
N VAL A 4 19.53 -1.08 3.87
CA VAL A 4 18.85 -0.06 4.69
C VAL A 4 18.25 1.06 3.82
N MET A 5 18.97 1.51 2.79
CA MET A 5 18.47 2.53 1.85
C MET A 5 17.34 1.98 0.97
N GLU A 6 17.44 0.72 0.52
CA GLU A 6 16.38 0.03 -0.24
C GLU A 6 15.11 -0.12 0.61
N PHE A 7 15.26 -0.55 1.87
CA PHE A 7 14.13 -0.65 2.80
C PHE A 7 13.45 0.70 3.02
N ALA A 8 14.22 1.77 3.22
CA ALA A 8 13.66 3.10 3.43
C ALA A 8 12.85 3.58 2.21
N ALA A 9 13.38 3.38 1.00
CA ALA A 9 12.69 3.74 -0.24
C ALA A 9 11.38 2.95 -0.44
N GLU A 10 11.40 1.63 -0.23
CA GLU A 10 10.19 0.80 -0.35
C GLU A 10 9.16 1.11 0.75
N ARG A 11 9.61 1.45 1.97
CA ARG A 11 8.72 1.91 3.04
C ARG A 11 8.04 3.23 2.66
N ASP A 12 8.78 4.16 2.08
CA ASP A 12 8.25 5.47 1.69
C ASP A 12 7.26 5.33 0.53
N LEU A 13 7.52 4.42 -0.42
CA LEU A 13 6.55 4.03 -1.45
C LEU A 13 5.26 3.47 -0.84
N LEU A 14 5.38 2.51 0.08
CA LEU A 14 4.22 1.92 0.76
C LEU A 14 3.41 2.97 1.54
N HIS A 15 4.08 3.92 2.20
CA HIS A 15 3.40 5.02 2.88
C HIS A 15 2.64 5.94 1.92
N ARG A 16 3.20 6.21 0.74
CA ARG A 16 2.52 6.99 -0.30
C ARG A 16 1.25 6.28 -0.77
N VAL A 17 1.35 5.03 -1.20
CA VAL A 17 0.21 4.24 -1.67
C VAL A 17 -0.88 4.11 -0.58
N HIS A 18 -0.48 3.95 0.68
CA HIS A 18 -1.42 3.95 1.79
C HIS A 18 -2.16 5.29 1.96
N THR A 19 -1.46 6.41 1.74
CA THR A 19 -2.08 7.75 1.80
C THR A 19 -3.06 7.93 0.64
N ASP A 20 -2.68 7.51 -0.57
CA ASP A 20 -3.53 7.59 -1.76
C ASP A 20 -4.79 6.71 -1.59
N LEU A 21 -4.65 5.50 -1.05
CA LEU A 21 -5.78 4.64 -0.67
C LEU A 21 -6.70 5.31 0.36
N ALA A 22 -6.15 5.94 1.39
CA ALA A 22 -6.94 6.63 2.40
C ALA A 22 -7.73 7.80 1.79
N VAL A 23 -7.09 8.60 0.94
CA VAL A 23 -7.75 9.70 0.21
C VAL A 23 -8.89 9.16 -0.64
N ALA A 24 -8.63 8.16 -1.48
CA ALA A 24 -9.63 7.54 -2.35
C ALA A 24 -10.84 7.00 -1.55
N ARG A 25 -10.60 6.38 -0.39
CA ARG A 25 -11.66 5.95 0.53
C ARG A 25 -12.48 7.12 1.07
N THR A 26 -11.83 8.21 1.50
CA THR A 26 -12.54 9.40 2.02
C THR A 26 -13.37 10.11 0.96
N THR A 27 -12.97 10.04 -0.32
CA THR A 27 -13.70 10.66 -1.44
C THR A 27 -14.68 9.70 -2.11
N ASN A 28 -14.80 8.45 -1.63
CA ASN A 28 -15.53 7.37 -2.30
C ASN A 28 -15.12 7.19 -3.77
N ASP A 29 -13.85 7.42 -4.07
CA ASP A 29 -13.27 7.21 -5.40
C ASP A 29 -12.92 5.74 -5.57
N TYR A 30 -13.85 4.99 -6.15
CA TYR A 30 -13.70 3.55 -6.32
C TYR A 30 -12.58 3.16 -7.30
N ASP A 31 -12.34 3.98 -8.33
CA ASP A 31 -11.26 3.74 -9.27
C ASP A 31 -9.92 4.04 -8.62
N GLY A 32 -9.81 5.12 -7.84
CA GLY A 32 -8.63 5.39 -7.01
C GLY A 32 -8.33 4.31 -5.98
N ILE A 33 -9.35 3.69 -5.37
CA ILE A 33 -9.15 2.54 -4.47
C ILE A 33 -8.55 1.35 -5.24
N LYS A 34 -9.04 1.06 -6.44
CA LYS A 34 -8.50 -0.03 -7.28
C LYS A 34 -7.05 0.22 -7.67
N GLU A 35 -6.74 1.43 -8.14
CA GLU A 35 -5.36 1.81 -8.49
C GLU A 35 -4.41 1.63 -7.31
N ALA A 36 -4.82 2.09 -6.12
CA ALA A 36 -4.02 1.90 -4.91
C ALA A 36 -3.88 0.42 -4.51
N VAL A 37 -4.90 -0.42 -4.76
CA VAL A 37 -4.79 -1.88 -4.54
C VAL A 37 -3.80 -2.52 -5.52
N ASP A 38 -3.86 -2.17 -6.80
CA ASP A 38 -2.92 -2.68 -7.82
C ASP A 38 -1.47 -2.31 -7.46
N ASP A 39 -1.24 -1.09 -6.99
CA ASP A 39 0.07 -0.65 -6.49
C ASP A 39 0.53 -1.45 -5.25
N LEU A 40 -0.37 -1.72 -4.30
CA LEU A 40 -0.07 -2.58 -3.15
C LEU A 40 0.26 -4.01 -3.58
N GLU A 41 -0.43 -4.55 -4.58
CA GLU A 41 -0.14 -5.88 -5.14
C GLU A 41 1.25 -5.93 -5.77
N MET A 42 1.65 -4.89 -6.51
CA MET A 42 3.03 -4.78 -7.02
C MET A 42 4.05 -4.79 -5.88
N ILE A 43 3.81 -4.05 -4.79
CA ILE A 43 4.69 -4.06 -3.61
C ILE A 43 4.77 -5.48 -3.02
N VAL A 44 3.64 -6.18 -2.88
CA VAL A 44 3.62 -7.55 -2.35
C VAL A 44 4.46 -8.51 -3.19
N GLN A 45 4.35 -8.40 -4.52
CA GLN A 45 5.03 -9.28 -5.48
C GLN A 45 6.55 -9.01 -5.54
N HIS A 46 6.97 -7.74 -5.46
CA HIS A 46 8.35 -7.35 -5.76
C HIS A 46 9.20 -7.00 -4.54
N THR A 47 8.60 -6.66 -3.39
CA THR A 47 9.38 -6.33 -2.20
C THR A 47 10.22 -7.53 -1.74
N SER A 48 11.48 -7.27 -1.41
CA SER A 48 12.34 -8.24 -0.74
C SER A 48 12.15 -8.24 0.79
N PHE A 49 11.31 -7.36 1.32
CA PHE A 49 11.15 -7.13 2.76
C PHE A 49 9.82 -7.71 3.28
N PRO A 50 9.85 -8.81 4.06
CA PRO A 50 8.63 -9.47 4.54
C PRO A 50 7.71 -8.56 5.37
N LEU A 51 8.28 -7.62 6.12
CA LEU A 51 7.51 -6.65 6.90
C LEU A 51 6.66 -5.74 6.01
N LEU A 52 7.22 -5.24 4.90
CA LEU A 52 6.50 -4.39 3.96
C LEU A 52 5.42 -5.19 3.23
N ARG A 53 5.75 -6.43 2.83
CA ARG A 53 4.79 -7.37 2.23
C ARG A 53 3.57 -7.58 3.12
N HIS A 54 3.80 -7.90 4.40
CA HIS A 54 2.71 -8.17 5.35
C HIS A 54 1.82 -6.95 5.55
N ARG A 55 2.42 -5.75 5.62
CA ARG A 55 1.66 -4.51 5.76
C ARG A 55 0.84 -4.20 4.50
N ALA A 56 1.40 -4.38 3.30
CA ALA A 56 0.67 -4.19 2.05
C ALA A 56 -0.52 -5.15 1.93
N GLN A 57 -0.34 -6.44 2.27
CA GLN A 57 -1.43 -7.42 2.32
C GLN A 57 -2.55 -7.01 3.29
N GLY A 58 -2.20 -6.44 4.45
CA GLY A 58 -3.17 -5.93 5.40
C GLY A 58 -4.01 -4.77 4.85
N LEU A 59 -3.38 -3.87 4.08
CA LEU A 59 -4.08 -2.77 3.42
C LEU A 59 -5.01 -3.26 2.31
N ILE A 60 -4.56 -4.21 1.47
CA ILE A 60 -5.39 -4.83 0.42
C ILE A 60 -6.64 -5.47 1.03
N ALA A 61 -6.48 -6.24 2.11
CA ALA A 61 -7.60 -6.94 2.76
C ALA A 61 -8.70 -6.01 3.28
N ARG A 62 -8.38 -4.72 3.50
CA ARG A 62 -9.28 -3.71 4.05
C ARG A 62 -9.59 -2.57 3.09
N ALA A 63 -9.05 -2.60 1.87
CA ALA A 63 -9.16 -1.51 0.91
C ALA A 63 -10.63 -1.16 0.60
N PHE A 64 -11.51 -2.16 0.59
CA PHE A 64 -12.94 -2.02 0.34
C PHE A 64 -13.81 -2.10 1.60
N ASP A 65 -13.20 -2.17 2.80
CA ASP A 65 -13.96 -2.18 4.05
C ASP A 65 -14.33 -0.73 4.43
N PRO A 66 -15.62 -0.37 4.51
CA PRO A 66 -16.04 0.98 4.88
C PRO A 66 -15.83 1.32 6.36
N HIS A 67 -15.47 0.35 7.21
CA HIS A 67 -15.38 0.54 8.67
C HIS A 67 -13.96 0.68 9.23
N ASP A 68 -12.92 0.49 8.41
CA ASP A 68 -11.52 0.67 8.84
C ASP A 68 -11.14 2.16 8.76
N SER A 69 -11.71 2.99 9.66
CA SER A 69 -11.42 4.43 9.79
C SER A 69 -10.54 4.72 11.00
#